data_AF-A0A0X3NHV7-F1
#
_entry.id   AF-A0A0X3NHV7-F1
#
_cell.length_a   1.000
_cell.length_b   1.000
_cell.length_c   1.000
_cell.angle_alpha   90.00
_cell.angle_beta   90.00
_cell.angle_gamma   90.00
#
_symmetry.space_group_name_H-M   'P 1'
#
loop_
_entity.id
_entity.type
_entity.pdbx_description
1 polymer ?
#
loop_
_entity_poly.entity_id
_entity_poly.type
_entity_poly.pdbx_seq_one_letter_code
_entity_poly.pdbx_strand_id
1 'polypeptide(L)'
;CLAQRARKICTADSIEEELGKIQNLLRENGYPDRFITKHLVARPVKPAKVTVEKKTLFLKVPFQGDAATELLKRCLDQAVTQTFPTARLQILFSTNPLLRGEGKDRLPAQTTSMCIYSFTCSCGAGYIGRTSRRLSKRIKEHIPAWLSKGEVKSIKSAILAHLVDTGHSVDPSEAFRVI
;
A
#
# COMPACT_ATOMS: atom_id res chain seq x y z
N CYS A 1 9.36 44.94 11.17
CA CYS A 1 9.54 46.41 11.34
C CYS A 1 10.92 46.81 10.82
N LEU A 2 11.07 47.96 10.16
CA LEU A 2 12.35 48.45 9.61
C LEU A 2 13.45 48.52 10.70
N ALA A 3 13.11 49.00 11.89
CA ALA A 3 14.03 49.08 13.03
C ALA A 3 14.57 47.70 13.47
N GLN A 4 13.75 46.64 13.41
CA GLN A 4 14.19 45.27 13.72
C GLN A 4 15.11 44.70 12.63
N ARG A 5 14.89 45.11 11.39
CA ARG A 5 15.69 44.67 10.24
C ARG A 5 17.06 45.36 10.24
N ALA A 6 17.10 46.67 10.55
CA ALA A 6 18.35 47.41 10.75
C ALA A 6 19.19 46.79 11.87
N ARG A 7 18.60 46.51 13.04
CA ARG A 7 19.30 45.84 14.16
C ARG A 7 19.81 44.43 13.86
N LYS A 8 19.30 43.76 12.83
CA LYS A 8 19.73 42.41 12.42
C LYS A 8 20.88 42.45 11.40
N ILE A 9 20.98 43.54 10.64
CA ILE A 9 21.87 43.63 9.47
C ILE A 9 23.05 44.58 9.73
N CYS A 10 22.83 45.66 10.49
CA CYS A 10 23.84 46.68 10.77
C CYS A 10 24.76 46.26 11.93
N THR A 11 26.02 46.67 11.85
CA THR A 11 27.04 46.53 12.90
C THR A 11 26.78 47.50 14.06
N ALA A 12 27.23 47.15 15.27
CA ALA A 12 26.94 47.88 16.52
C ALA A 12 27.13 49.39 16.41
N ASP A 13 28.17 49.83 15.68
CA ASP A 13 28.58 51.23 15.57
C ASP A 13 27.70 52.05 14.60
N SER A 14 26.95 51.41 13.70
CA SER A 14 26.12 52.09 12.69
C SER A 14 24.61 51.99 12.98
N ILE A 15 24.22 51.22 14.00
CA ILE A 15 22.80 50.98 14.32
C ILE A 15 22.09 52.27 14.73
N GLU A 16 22.73 53.14 15.51
CA GLU A 16 22.09 54.37 16.01
C GLU A 16 21.83 55.38 14.89
N GLU A 17 22.79 55.54 13.98
CA GLU A 17 22.65 56.41 12.80
C GLU A 17 21.54 55.93 11.86
N GLU A 18 21.47 54.62 11.59
CA GLU A 18 20.43 54.04 10.73
C GLU A 18 19.05 54.12 11.39
N LEU A 19 18.95 53.96 12.71
CA LEU A 19 17.69 54.18 13.43
C LEU A 19 17.25 55.65 13.37
N GLY A 20 18.19 56.60 13.43
CA GLY A 20 17.93 58.02 13.23
C GLY A 20 17.42 58.34 11.82
N LYS A 21 18.05 57.77 10.78
CA LYS A 21 17.59 57.89 9.38
C LYS A 21 16.18 57.34 9.20
N ILE A 22 15.88 56.18 9.79
CA ILE A 22 14.55 55.55 9.74
C ILE A 22 13.52 56.43 10.46
N GLN A 23 13.87 57.02 11.61
CA GLN A 23 12.98 57.92 12.34
C GLN A 23 12.65 59.18 11.52
N ASN A 24 13.65 59.82 10.91
CA ASN A 24 13.45 61.01 10.09
C ASN A 24 12.58 60.71 8.87
N LEU A 25 12.86 59.61 8.16
CA LEU A 25 12.07 59.19 7.01
C LEU A 25 10.61 58.89 7.38
N LEU A 26 10.36 58.24 8.52
CA LEU A 26 8.99 57.99 8.98
C LEU A 26 8.27 59.29 9.37
N ARG A 27 8.99 60.28 9.91
CA ARG A 27 8.41 61.58 10.25
C ARG A 27 8.07 62.40 9.00
N GLU A 28 8.95 62.40 7.99
CA GLU A 28 8.72 63.03 6.69
C GLU A 28 7.51 62.43 5.95
N ASN A 29 7.27 61.13 6.12
CA ASN A 29 6.10 60.45 5.58
C ASN A 29 4.82 60.64 6.41
N GLY A 30 4.82 61.54 7.41
CA GLY A 30 3.63 61.93 8.16
C GLY A 30 3.17 60.93 9.23
N TYR A 31 4.03 60.01 9.67
CA TYR A 31 3.68 59.07 10.73
C TYR A 31 3.67 59.75 12.12
N PRO A 32 2.68 59.45 13.01
CA PRO A 32 2.66 60.00 14.36
C PRO A 32 3.86 59.58 15.21
N ASP A 33 4.45 60.51 15.97
CA ASP A 33 5.64 60.25 16.79
C ASP A 33 5.44 59.11 17.81
N ARG A 34 4.23 58.96 18.35
CA ARG A 34 3.87 57.86 19.28
C ARG A 34 4.01 56.49 18.63
N PHE A 35 3.70 56.39 17.34
CA PHE A 35 3.83 55.15 16.57
C PHE A 35 5.30 54.84 16.31
N ILE A 36 6.08 55.85 15.91
CA ILE A 36 7.51 55.70 15.63
C ILE A 36 8.24 55.24 16.89
N THR A 37 8.03 55.94 18.01
CA THR A 37 8.69 55.64 19.30
C THR A 37 8.37 54.22 19.78
N LYS A 38 7.11 53.79 19.68
CA LYS A 38 6.67 52.43 20.07
C LYS A 38 7.36 51.33 19.26
N HIS A 39 7.63 51.57 17.99
CA HIS A 39 8.23 50.59 17.09
C HIS A 39 9.75 50.67 16.97
N LEU A 40 10.35 51.78 17.44
CA LEU A 40 11.80 51.92 17.59
C LEU A 40 12.34 51.18 18.82
N VAL A 41 11.54 51.02 19.87
CA VAL A 41 11.95 50.33 21.11
C VAL A 41 12.29 48.86 20.85
N ALA A 42 13.40 48.42 21.44
CA ALA A 42 13.85 47.03 21.40
C ALA A 42 12.74 46.10 21.90
N ARG A 43 12.22 45.23 21.04
CA ARG A 43 11.34 44.17 21.53
C ARG A 43 12.20 43.14 22.26
N PRO A 44 11.89 42.76 23.51
CA PRO A 44 12.62 41.70 24.18
C PRO A 44 12.56 40.43 23.32
N VAL A 45 13.73 39.84 23.08
CA VAL A 45 13.84 38.56 22.37
C VAL A 45 13.06 37.54 23.19
N LYS A 46 12.03 36.94 22.60
CA LYS A 46 11.29 35.87 23.28
C LYS A 46 12.29 34.76 23.63
N PRO A 47 12.32 34.26 24.87
CA PRO A 47 13.23 33.18 25.23
C PRO A 47 12.98 31.99 24.30
N ALA A 48 14.06 31.46 23.73
CA ALA A 48 14.01 30.25 22.93
C ALA A 48 13.47 29.13 23.83
N LYS A 49 12.33 28.54 23.45
CA LYS A 49 11.75 27.43 24.20
C LYS A 49 12.75 26.27 24.16
N VAL A 50 13.10 25.74 25.33
CA VAL A 50 13.91 24.52 25.46
C VAL A 50 13.08 23.36 24.91
N THR A 51 13.26 23.06 23.63
CA THR A 51 12.63 21.90 22.99
C THR A 51 13.45 20.66 23.33
N VAL A 52 12.82 19.69 23.98
CA VAL A 52 13.37 18.34 24.20
C VAL A 52 13.76 17.74 22.84
N GLU A 53 14.88 16.99 22.81
CA GLU A 53 15.32 16.30 21.60
C GLU A 53 14.24 15.34 21.10
N LYS A 54 13.92 15.43 19.80
CA LYS A 54 12.85 14.62 19.20
C LYS A 54 13.36 13.21 18.93
N LYS A 55 12.59 12.20 19.34
CA LYS A 55 12.88 10.80 19.03
C LYS A 55 12.61 10.50 17.56
N THR A 56 13.60 10.01 16.83
CA THR A 56 13.45 9.66 15.41
C THR A 56 12.77 8.30 15.26
N LEU A 57 11.69 8.25 14.48
CA LEU A 57 10.96 7.03 14.13
C LEU A 57 11.13 6.76 12.63
N PHE A 58 11.25 5.50 12.25
CA PHE A 58 11.42 5.10 10.85
C PHE A 58 10.19 4.33 10.36
N LEU A 59 9.70 4.69 9.18
CA LEU A 59 8.61 3.98 8.51
C LEU A 59 9.02 3.64 7.08
N LYS A 60 9.01 2.36 6.73
CA LYS A 60 9.30 1.90 5.37
C LYS A 60 8.00 1.72 4.60
N VAL A 61 7.88 2.38 3.44
CA VAL A 61 6.69 2.34 2.58
C VAL A 61 7.09 2.00 1.13
N PRO A 62 6.19 1.38 0.33
CA PRO A 62 6.48 1.12 -1.06
C PRO A 62 6.35 2.41 -1.88
N PHE A 63 7.27 2.62 -2.81
CA PHE A 63 7.23 3.76 -3.72
C PHE A 63 6.14 3.55 -4.78
N GLN A 64 5.18 4.47 -4.84
CA GLN A 64 4.05 4.45 -5.80
C GLN A 64 4.06 5.65 -6.76
N GLY A 65 5.23 6.29 -6.95
CA GLY A 65 5.38 7.49 -7.77
C GLY A 65 5.45 8.78 -6.95
N ASP A 66 5.91 9.86 -7.58
CA ASP A 66 6.26 11.10 -6.90
C ASP A 66 5.05 11.79 -6.27
N ALA A 67 3.93 11.88 -7.00
CA ALA A 67 2.71 12.51 -6.50
C ALA A 67 2.15 11.80 -5.25
N ALA A 68 2.12 10.46 -5.26
CA ALA A 68 1.66 9.66 -4.13
C ALA A 68 2.61 9.77 -2.92
N THR A 69 3.92 9.79 -3.20
CA THR A 69 4.98 9.94 -2.20
C THR A 69 4.89 11.28 -1.47
N GLU A 70 4.74 12.38 -2.20
CA GLU A 70 4.61 13.72 -1.61
C GLU A 70 3.32 13.87 -0.78
N LEU A 71 2.20 13.33 -1.27
CA LEU A 71 0.95 13.31 -0.52
C LEU A 71 1.09 12.51 0.78
N LEU A 72 1.65 11.29 0.71
CA LEU A 72 1.88 10.46 1.89
C LEU A 72 2.78 11.15 2.91
N LYS A 73 3.89 11.73 2.46
CA LYS A 73 4.83 12.46 3.32
C LYS A 73 4.13 13.62 4.03
N ARG A 74 3.40 14.46 3.29
CA ARG A 74 2.68 15.60 3.86
C ARG A 74 1.63 15.17 4.88
N CYS A 75 0.82 14.16 4.56
CA CYS A 75 -0.23 13.66 5.44
C CYS A 75 0.35 13.07 6.73
N LEU A 76 1.41 12.26 6.62
CA LEU A 76 2.07 11.65 7.76
C LEU A 76 2.80 12.66 8.64
N ASP A 77 3.52 13.62 8.03
CA ASP A 77 4.20 14.68 8.79
C ASP A 77 3.19 15.56 9.55
N GLN A 78 2.04 15.88 8.95
CA GLN A 78 0.98 16.60 9.62
C GLN A 78 0.39 15.81 10.79
N ALA A 79 0.06 14.53 10.58
CA ALA A 79 -0.51 13.67 11.62
C ALA A 79 0.45 13.46 12.80
N VAL A 80 1.75 13.24 12.53
CA VAL A 80 2.77 13.06 13.57
C VAL A 80 3.01 14.37 14.33
N THR A 81 3.05 15.51 13.64
CA THR A 81 3.24 16.81 14.31
C THR A 81 2.06 17.14 15.25
N GLN A 82 0.84 16.76 14.87
CA GLN A 82 -0.36 16.95 15.70
C GLN A 82 -0.42 15.99 16.89
N THR A 83 -0.09 14.71 16.68
CA THR A 83 -0.32 13.65 17.68
C THR A 83 0.90 13.42 18.58
N PHE A 84 2.10 13.52 18.02
CA PHE A 84 3.38 13.19 18.67
C PHE A 84 4.43 14.29 18.42
N PRO A 85 4.30 15.48 19.04
CA PRO A 85 5.22 16.60 18.83
C PRO A 85 6.68 16.31 19.25
N THR A 86 6.87 15.29 20.07
CA THR A 86 8.17 14.78 20.55
C THR A 86 8.84 13.80 19.58
N ALA A 87 8.16 13.37 18.51
CA ALA A 87 8.69 12.43 17.53
C ALA A 87 9.03 13.13 16.21
N ARG A 88 10.05 12.64 15.52
CA ARG A 88 10.39 13.00 14.14
C ARG A 88 10.27 11.75 13.27
N LEU A 89 9.31 11.73 12.35
CA LEU A 89 9.15 10.62 11.42
C LEU A 89 10.15 10.75 10.26
N GLN A 90 10.79 9.64 9.88
CA GLN A 90 11.57 9.49 8.66
C GLN A 90 10.96 8.37 7.83
N ILE A 91 10.53 8.72 6.62
CA ILE A 91 9.90 7.78 5.70
C ILE A 91 10.95 7.28 4.71
N LEU A 92 11.13 5.96 4.65
CA LEU A 92 11.98 5.29 3.68
C LEU A 92 11.11 4.70 2.56
N PHE A 93 11.27 5.22 1.34
CA PHE A 93 10.59 4.68 0.18
C PHE A 93 11.39 3.52 -0.40
N SER A 94 10.73 2.39 -0.63
CA SER A 94 11.33 1.20 -1.21
C SER A 94 10.62 0.82 -2.50
N THR A 95 11.37 0.46 -3.53
CA THR A 95 10.83 -0.11 -4.77
C THR A 95 10.41 -1.57 -4.62
N ASN A 96 10.80 -2.21 -3.52
CA ASN A 96 10.39 -3.57 -3.24
C ASN A 96 8.95 -3.60 -2.72
N PRO A 97 8.07 -4.45 -3.27
CA PRO A 97 6.73 -4.62 -2.74
C PRO A 97 6.82 -5.13 -1.30
N LEU A 98 6.17 -4.43 -0.37
CA LEU A 98 6.12 -4.82 1.04
C LEU A 98 5.44 -6.17 1.25
N LEU A 99 4.47 -6.47 0.38
CA LEU A 99 3.78 -7.75 0.33
C LEU A 99 4.18 -8.41 -0.99
N ARG A 100 4.95 -9.50 -0.92
CA ARG A 100 4.94 -10.49 -2.00
C ARG A 100 3.55 -11.12 -1.97
N GLY A 101 2.62 -10.61 -2.76
CA GLY A 101 1.37 -11.33 -2.97
C GLY A 101 1.72 -12.74 -3.42
N GLU A 102 1.20 -13.76 -2.74
CA GLU A 102 1.27 -15.13 -3.21
C GLU A 102 0.43 -15.26 -4.49
N GLY A 103 0.88 -14.67 -5.59
CA GLY A 103 0.18 -14.68 -6.87
C GLY A 103 -1.30 -14.27 -6.80
N LYS A 104 -2.03 -14.62 -7.86
CA LYS A 104 -3.50 -14.60 -7.88
C LYS A 104 -4.03 -15.73 -7.01
N ASP A 105 -5.27 -15.61 -6.54
CA ASP A 105 -5.97 -16.66 -5.81
C ASP A 105 -5.82 -18.01 -6.50
N ARG A 106 -5.37 -19.02 -5.75
CA ARG A 106 -5.25 -20.40 -6.26
C ARG A 106 -6.65 -20.93 -6.53
N LEU A 107 -7.01 -21.01 -7.81
CA LEU A 107 -8.27 -21.58 -8.21
C LEU A 107 -8.27 -23.11 -7.97
N PRO A 108 -9.41 -23.71 -7.59
CA PRO A 108 -9.52 -25.16 -7.41
C PRO A 108 -9.17 -25.89 -8.71
N ALA A 109 -8.47 -27.03 -8.59
CA ALA A 109 -8.00 -27.82 -9.74
C ALA A 109 -9.12 -28.21 -10.73
N GLN A 110 -10.36 -28.37 -10.24
CA GLN A 110 -11.51 -28.69 -11.08
C GLN A 110 -11.92 -27.56 -12.06
N THR A 111 -11.48 -26.33 -11.79
CA THR A 111 -11.73 -25.17 -12.65
C THR A 111 -10.67 -25.00 -13.74
N THR A 112 -9.56 -25.73 -13.64
CA THR A 112 -8.45 -25.70 -14.61
C THR A 112 -8.90 -26.24 -15.96
N SER A 113 -8.55 -25.53 -17.03
CA SER A 113 -8.71 -25.92 -18.43
C SER A 113 -7.35 -26.19 -19.07
N MET A 114 -7.31 -26.83 -20.24
CA MET A 114 -6.06 -27.13 -20.96
C MET A 114 -5.04 -27.90 -20.11
N CYS A 115 -5.52 -28.85 -19.30
CA CYS A 115 -4.70 -29.60 -18.35
C CYS A 115 -4.64 -31.09 -18.71
N ILE A 116 -3.60 -31.74 -18.18
CA ILE A 116 -3.50 -33.19 -18.08
C ILE A 116 -4.02 -33.57 -16.71
N TYR A 117 -4.79 -34.65 -16.64
CA TYR A 117 -5.32 -35.17 -15.38
C TYR A 117 -5.13 -36.69 -15.31
N SER A 118 -5.04 -37.18 -14.09
CA SER A 118 -5.17 -38.60 -13.77
C SER A 118 -6.52 -38.88 -13.11
N PHE A 119 -7.01 -40.09 -13.36
CA PHE A 119 -8.08 -40.72 -12.64
C PHE A 119 -7.53 -41.99 -11.98
N THR A 120 -7.90 -42.22 -10.73
CA THR A 120 -7.57 -43.45 -9.99
C THR A 120 -8.84 -44.02 -9.37
N CYS A 121 -9.14 -45.28 -9.69
CA CYS A 121 -10.24 -46.02 -9.08
C CYS A 121 -9.80 -46.67 -7.76
N SER A 122 -10.76 -46.99 -6.89
CA SER A 122 -10.53 -47.75 -5.65
C SER A 122 -9.89 -49.13 -5.88
N CYS A 123 -10.09 -49.73 -7.05
CA CYS A 123 -9.45 -50.98 -7.44
C CYS A 123 -8.00 -50.83 -7.95
N GLY A 124 -7.44 -49.63 -7.95
CA GLY A 124 -6.09 -49.34 -8.43
C GLY A 124 -5.98 -49.11 -9.95
N ALA A 125 -7.07 -49.29 -10.71
CA ALA A 125 -7.09 -48.94 -12.12
C ALA A 125 -6.88 -47.43 -12.32
N GLY A 126 -5.98 -47.08 -13.23
CA GLY A 126 -5.60 -45.70 -13.53
C GLY A 126 -5.95 -45.29 -14.96
N TYR A 127 -6.25 -44.01 -15.16
CA TYR A 127 -6.41 -43.41 -16.47
C TYR A 127 -5.74 -42.03 -16.52
N ILE A 128 -5.01 -41.73 -17.58
CA ILE A 128 -4.43 -40.40 -17.79
C ILE A 128 -5.04 -39.81 -19.06
N GLY A 129 -5.57 -38.60 -18.95
CA GLY A 129 -6.23 -37.90 -20.04
C GLY A 129 -5.81 -36.44 -20.15
N ARG A 130 -5.93 -35.89 -21.35
CA ARG A 130 -5.81 -34.45 -21.60
C ARG A 130 -7.19 -33.87 -21.86
N THR A 131 -7.46 -32.68 -21.33
CA THR A 131 -8.70 -31.93 -21.62
C THR A 131 -8.41 -30.49 -22.00
N SER A 132 -9.02 -30.03 -23.07
CA SER A 132 -9.06 -28.61 -23.42
C SER A 132 -10.09 -27.83 -22.59
N ARG A 133 -11.18 -28.49 -22.20
CA ARG A 133 -12.26 -27.92 -21.38
C ARG A 133 -11.90 -27.94 -19.90
N ARG A 134 -12.69 -27.26 -19.07
CA ARG A 134 -12.58 -27.33 -17.59
C ARG A 134 -12.66 -28.79 -17.12
N LEU A 135 -11.79 -29.18 -16.20
CA LEU A 135 -11.75 -30.54 -15.66
C LEU A 135 -13.11 -30.97 -15.09
N SER A 136 -13.82 -30.09 -14.38
CA SER A 136 -15.19 -30.34 -13.89
C SER A 136 -16.19 -30.74 -14.98
N LYS A 137 -16.08 -30.20 -16.20
CA LYS A 137 -16.92 -30.61 -17.34
C LYS A 137 -16.52 -32.00 -17.83
N ARG A 138 -15.21 -32.27 -17.93
CA ARG A 138 -14.69 -33.55 -18.35
C ARG A 138 -15.07 -34.68 -17.38
N ILE A 139 -15.03 -34.42 -16.07
CA ILE A 139 -15.48 -35.34 -15.03
C ILE A 139 -16.95 -35.73 -15.25
N LYS A 140 -17.84 -34.77 -15.54
CA LYS A 140 -19.26 -35.04 -15.82
C LYS A 140 -19.50 -35.85 -17.10
N GLU A 141 -18.58 -35.79 -18.06
CA GLU A 141 -18.61 -36.64 -19.27
C GLU A 141 -18.22 -38.08 -18.92
N HIS A 142 -17.28 -38.29 -17.99
CA HIS A 142 -16.85 -39.60 -17.51
C HIS A 142 -17.81 -40.23 -16.49
N ILE A 143 -18.40 -39.43 -15.61
CA ILE A 143 -19.30 -39.83 -14.52
C ILE A 143 -20.62 -39.07 -14.71
N PRO A 144 -21.50 -39.56 -15.60
CA PRO A 144 -22.77 -38.91 -15.86
C PRO A 144 -23.76 -39.19 -14.71
N ALA A 145 -24.68 -38.26 -14.47
CA ALA A 145 -25.64 -38.36 -13.36
C ALA A 145 -26.56 -39.60 -13.41
N TRP A 146 -26.74 -40.20 -14.59
CA TRP A 146 -27.53 -41.43 -14.73
C TRP A 146 -26.84 -42.65 -14.14
N LEU A 147 -25.50 -42.65 -14.05
CA LEU A 147 -24.74 -43.78 -13.49
C LEU A 147 -25.11 -43.99 -12.01
N SER A 148 -25.23 -42.90 -11.25
CA SER A 148 -25.69 -42.94 -9.86
C SER A 148 -27.15 -43.34 -9.69
N LYS A 149 -27.95 -43.32 -10.77
CA LYS A 149 -29.36 -43.73 -10.76
C LYS A 149 -29.56 -45.20 -11.15
N GLY A 150 -28.48 -45.93 -11.43
CA GLY A 150 -28.55 -47.33 -11.87
C GLY A 150 -29.11 -47.51 -13.28
N GLU A 151 -29.23 -46.44 -14.07
CA GLU A 151 -29.56 -46.54 -15.49
C GLU A 151 -28.31 -46.92 -16.28
N VAL A 152 -28.45 -47.61 -17.42
CA VAL A 152 -27.33 -47.83 -18.35
C VAL A 152 -27.67 -47.18 -19.68
N LYS A 153 -26.82 -46.24 -20.11
CA LYS A 153 -26.92 -45.56 -21.41
C LYS A 153 -25.62 -45.75 -22.20
N SER A 154 -25.53 -45.08 -23.35
CA SER A 154 -24.34 -45.11 -24.19
C SER A 154 -23.06 -44.80 -23.40
N ILE A 155 -22.12 -45.75 -23.44
CA ILE A 155 -20.79 -45.65 -22.83
C ILE A 155 -19.89 -44.86 -23.79
N LYS A 156 -19.39 -43.70 -23.34
CA LYS A 156 -18.61 -42.76 -24.16
C LYS A 156 -17.16 -42.58 -23.71
N SER A 157 -16.72 -43.33 -22.70
CA SER A 157 -15.34 -43.23 -22.20
C SER A 157 -14.88 -44.51 -21.51
N ALA A 158 -13.56 -44.73 -21.49
CA ALA A 158 -12.95 -45.87 -20.81
C ALA A 158 -13.19 -45.87 -19.29
N ILE A 159 -13.16 -44.69 -18.65
CA ILE A 159 -13.51 -44.56 -17.22
C ILE A 159 -14.95 -45.02 -16.98
N LEU A 160 -15.89 -44.55 -17.81
CA LEU A 160 -17.29 -44.92 -17.67
C LEU A 160 -17.51 -46.42 -17.90
N ALA A 161 -16.87 -47.00 -18.92
CA ALA A 161 -16.91 -48.43 -19.18
C ALA A 161 -16.47 -49.22 -17.96
N HIS A 162 -15.29 -48.88 -17.42
CA HIS A 162 -14.75 -49.50 -16.22
C HIS A 162 -15.70 -49.41 -15.02
N LEU A 163 -16.32 -48.25 -14.78
CA LEU A 163 -17.25 -48.07 -13.65
C LEU A 163 -18.55 -48.87 -13.83
N VAL A 164 -19.05 -49.01 -15.06
CA VAL A 164 -20.23 -49.84 -15.35
C VAL A 164 -19.91 -51.33 -15.18
N ASP A 165 -18.75 -51.78 -15.68
CA ASP A 165 -18.35 -53.18 -15.65
C ASP A 165 -18.03 -53.67 -14.22
N THR A 166 -17.44 -52.79 -13.40
CA THR A 166 -17.04 -53.14 -12.03
C THR A 166 -18.08 -52.77 -10.97
N GLY A 167 -19.04 -51.90 -11.30
CA GLY A 167 -20.00 -51.37 -10.33
C GLY A 167 -19.37 -50.51 -9.23
N HIS A 168 -18.12 -50.08 -9.38
CA HIS A 168 -17.44 -49.27 -8.37
C HIS A 168 -18.03 -47.86 -8.28
N SER A 169 -18.21 -47.39 -7.05
CA SER A 169 -18.53 -45.99 -6.77
C SER A 169 -17.24 -45.21 -6.49
N VAL A 170 -17.11 -44.03 -7.08
CA VAL A 170 -15.95 -43.14 -6.94
C VAL A 170 -16.40 -41.72 -6.63
N ASP A 171 -15.74 -41.08 -5.67
CA ASP A 171 -15.87 -39.65 -5.43
C ASP A 171 -15.05 -38.88 -6.48
N PRO A 172 -15.68 -38.09 -7.35
CA PRO A 172 -14.96 -37.37 -8.39
C PRO A 172 -13.98 -36.31 -7.88
N SER A 173 -14.13 -35.85 -6.63
CA SER A 173 -13.23 -34.85 -6.05
C SER A 173 -11.87 -35.44 -5.64
N GLU A 174 -11.86 -36.70 -5.21
CA GLU A 174 -10.66 -37.42 -4.79
C GLU A 174 -10.02 -38.22 -5.93
N ALA A 175 -10.86 -38.79 -6.80
CA ALA A 175 -10.42 -39.69 -7.87
C ALA A 175 -9.71 -38.96 -9.02
N PHE A 176 -9.97 -37.65 -9.23
CA PHE A 176 -9.39 -36.88 -10.33
C PHE A 176 -8.37 -35.85 -9.84
N ARG A 177 -7.16 -35.87 -10.41
CA ARG A 177 -6.07 -34.95 -10.05
C ARG A 177 -5.42 -34.34 -11.28
N VAL A 178 -5.17 -33.03 -11.26
CA VAL A 178 -4.37 -32.35 -12.29
C VAL A 178 -2.89 -32.70 -12.07
N ILE A 179 -2.21 -33.05 -13.16
CA ILE A 179 -0.76 -33.35 -13.18
C ILE A 179 -0.05 -32.27 -13.98
#